data_AF-A0A7K2MG06-F1
#
_entry.id   AF-A0A7K2MG06-F1
#
_cell.length_a   1.000
_cell.length_b   1.000
_cell.length_c   1.000
_cell.angle_alpha   90.00
_cell.angle_beta   90.00
_cell.angle_gamma   90.00
#
_symmetry.space_group_name_H-M   'P 1'
#
loop_
_entity.id
_entity.type
_entity.pdbx_description
1 polymer ?
#
loop_
_entity_poly.entity_id
_entity_poly.type
_entity_poly.pdbx_seq_one_letter_code
_entity_poly.pdbx_strand_id
1 'polypeptide(L)' 'ALTTVGPQGAETVTARAVVLATGARERPRAARLVPGTRPAGVYTTGELQQAVHLYGQHIGTRAVIVGAEAV' A
#
# COMPACT_ATOMS: atom_id res chain seq x y z
N ALA A 1 -1.50 -0.60 27.79
CA ALA A 1 -2.63 -0.62 26.86
C ALA A 1 -2.13 -0.12 25.49
N LEU A 2 -2.55 -0.74 24.39
CA LEU A 2 -2.23 -0.35 23.02
C LEU A 2 -3.47 0.31 22.41
N THR A 3 -3.30 1.47 21.78
CA THR A 3 -4.36 2.10 20.98
C THR A 3 -4.20 1.74 19.51
N THR A 4 -5.27 1.25 18.88
CA THR A 4 -5.32 0.90 17.46
C THR A 4 -6.45 1.66 16.77
N VAL A 5 -6.33 1.81 15.44
CA VAL A 5 -7.37 2.42 14.60
C VAL A 5 -7.62 1.47 13.43
N GLY A 6 -8.88 1.12 13.23
CA GLY A 6 -9.34 0.23 12.16
C GLY A 6 -10.67 0.69 11.55
N PRO A 7 -11.27 -0.14 10.69
CA PRO A 7 -12.56 0.15 10.05
C PRO A 7 -13.70 0.46 11.05
N GLN A 8 -13.63 -0.10 12.25
CA GLN A 8 -14.60 0.08 13.34
C GLN A 8 -14.31 1.31 14.21
N GLY A 9 -13.26 2.09 13.89
CA GLY A 9 -12.83 3.26 14.65
C GLY A 9 -11.62 2.98 15.53
N ALA A 10 -11.39 3.87 16.51
CA ALA A 10 -10.31 3.75 17.47
C ALA A 10 -10.72 2.81 18.63
N GLU A 11 -9.80 1.95 19.06
CA GLU A 11 -10.01 1.04 20.17
C GLU A 11 -8.76 0.97 21.06
N THR A 12 -8.93 0.44 22.28
CA THR A 12 -7.83 0.25 23.24
C THR A 12 -7.77 -1.19 23.70
N VAL A 13 -6.63 -1.83 23.46
CA VAL A 13 -6.36 -3.23 23.79
C VAL A 13 -5.50 -3.31 25.05
N THR A 14 -5.93 -4.10 26.04
CA THR A 14 -5.13 -4.41 27.23
C THR A 14 -4.75 -5.88 27.23
N ALA A 15 -3.45 -6.17 27.29
CA ALA A 15 -2.92 -7.52 27.27
C ALA A 15 -1.63 -7.58 28.10
N ARG A 16 -1.24 -8.79 28.52
CA ARG A 16 0.04 -9.04 29.22
C ARG A 16 1.25 -8.86 28.28
N ALA A 17 1.07 -9.10 26.99
CA ALA A 17 2.07 -8.89 25.94
C ALA A 17 1.36 -8.56 24.62
N VAL A 18 2.06 -7.87 23.71
CA VAL A 18 1.55 -7.44 22.40
C VAL A 18 2.60 -7.75 21.34
N VAL A 19 2.17 -8.34 20.22
CA VAL A 19 3.01 -8.55 19.02
C VAL A 19 2.42 -7.72 17.88
N LEU A 20 3.23 -6.83 17.31
CA LEU A 20 2.82 -6.03 16.15
C LEU A 20 3.21 -6.75 14.86
N ALA A 21 2.21 -7.21 14.13
CA ALA A 21 2.36 -7.89 12.83
C ALA A 21 1.59 -7.16 11.71
N THR A 22 1.67 -5.82 11.69
CA THR A 22 0.91 -4.94 10.78
C THR A 22 1.41 -4.93 9.34
N GLY A 23 2.53 -5.63 9.07
CA GLY A 23 3.19 -5.67 7.78
C GLY A 23 3.83 -4.33 7.39
N ALA A 24 4.18 -4.19 6.12
CA ALA A 24 4.72 -2.96 5.54
C ALA A 24 3.76 -2.41 4.48
N ARG A 25 3.65 -1.08 4.40
CA ARG A 25 2.98 -0.38 3.30
C ARG A 25 4.02 0.08 2.29
N GLU A 26 3.70 -0.07 1.00
CA GLU A 26 4.51 0.48 -0.07
C GLU A 26 4.65 2.00 0.09
N ARG A 27 5.84 2.53 -0.16
CA ARG A 27 6.07 3.99 -0.13
C ARG A 27 5.72 4.57 -1.50
N PRO A 28 4.61 5.33 -1.62
CA PRO A 28 4.21 5.92 -2.90
C PRO A 28 5.19 7.03 -3.32
N ARG A 29 5.08 7.46 -4.58
CA ARG A 29 5.94 8.49 -5.20
C ARG A 29 6.13 9.76 -4.36
N ALA A 30 5.07 10.26 -3.73
CA ALA A 30 5.11 11.46 -2.89
C ALA A 30 5.99 11.25 -1.65
N ALA A 31 5.89 10.08 -1.02
CA ALA A 31 6.74 9.69 0.12
C ALA A 31 8.21 9.44 -0.29
N ARG A 32 8.49 9.33 -1.60
CA ARG A 32 9.83 9.23 -2.18
C ARG A 32 10.32 10.55 -2.79
N LEU A 33 9.58 11.64 -2.63
CA LEU A 33 9.91 12.96 -3.19
C LEU A 33 10.09 12.95 -4.72
N VAL A 34 9.44 12.02 -5.43
CA VAL A 34 9.45 11.98 -6.89
C VAL A 34 8.49 13.07 -7.41
N PRO A 35 8.94 14.01 -8.26
CA PRO A 35 8.14 15.13 -8.75
C PRO A 35 7.10 14.72 -9.80
N GLY A 36 6.02 15.52 -9.94
CA GLY A 36 4.87 15.26 -10.85
C GLY A 36 3.54 15.00 -10.12
N THR A 37 2.49 14.65 -10.87
CA THR A 37 1.16 14.26 -10.34
C THR A 37 0.95 12.74 -10.39
N ARG A 38 -0.21 12.26 -9.93
CA ARG A 38 -0.63 10.85 -10.05
C ARG A 38 -1.86 10.75 -10.98
N PRO A 39 -1.68 10.85 -12.31
CA PRO A 39 -2.77 10.67 -13.26
C PRO A 39 -3.22 9.20 -13.34
N ALA A 40 -4.36 8.95 -13.98
CA ALA A 40 -4.78 7.60 -14.35
C ALA A 40 -3.66 6.89 -15.12
N GLY A 41 -3.40 5.62 -14.81
CA GLY A 41 -2.25 4.88 -15.34
C GLY A 41 -1.04 4.82 -14.40
N VAL A 42 -0.99 5.64 -13.34
CA VAL A 42 0.07 5.59 -12.33
C VAL A 42 -0.40 4.84 -11.08
N TYR A 43 0.17 3.65 -10.89
CA TYR A 43 -0.14 2.73 -9.80
C TYR A 43 1.09 2.49 -8.94
N THR A 44 0.88 2.29 -7.64
CA THR A 44 1.86 1.55 -6.86
C THR A 44 1.74 0.06 -7.20
N THR A 45 2.77 -0.72 -6.87
CA THR A 45 2.79 -2.17 -7.16
C THR A 45 1.61 -2.88 -6.50
N GLY A 46 1.32 -2.56 -5.23
CA GLY A 46 0.20 -3.15 -4.49
C GLY A 46 -1.17 -2.85 -5.11
N GLU A 47 -1.37 -1.63 -5.59
CA GLU A 47 -2.63 -1.23 -6.25
C GLU A 47 -2.81 -1.95 -7.58
N LEU A 48 -1.76 -2.05 -8.40
CA LEU A 48 -1.78 -2.80 -9.65
C LEU A 48 -2.13 -4.27 -9.39
N GLN A 49 -1.50 -4.88 -8.38
CA GLN A 49 -1.78 -6.27 -8.01
C GLN A 49 -3.22 -6.46 -7.56
N GLN A 50 -3.77 -5.57 -6.73
CA GLN A 50 -5.18 -5.65 -6.34
C GLN A 50 -6.12 -5.48 -7.53
N ALA A 51 -5.88 -4.48 -8.38
CA ALA A 51 -6.72 -4.21 -9.55
C ALA A 51 -6.80 -5.44 -10.47
N VAL A 52 -5.66 -6.03 -10.83
CA VAL A 52 -5.62 -7.16 -11.77
C VAL A 52 -6.04 -8.47 -11.10
N HIS A 53 -5.49 -8.82 -9.94
CA HIS A 53 -5.68 -10.16 -9.36
C HIS A 53 -6.94 -10.27 -8.50
N LEU A 54 -7.32 -9.23 -7.75
CA LEU A 54 -8.51 -9.27 -6.89
C LEU A 54 -9.76 -8.79 -7.64
N TYR A 55 -9.62 -7.76 -8.47
CA TYR A 55 -10.75 -7.13 -9.14
C TYR A 55 -10.88 -7.46 -10.63
N GLY A 56 -9.95 -8.21 -11.22
CA GLY A 56 -10.02 -8.61 -12.63
C GLY A 56 -9.97 -7.42 -13.61
N GLN A 57 -9.44 -6.27 -13.20
CA GLN A 57 -9.43 -5.06 -13.99
C GLN A 57 -8.36 -5.11 -15.08
N HIS A 58 -8.74 -4.70 -16.29
CA HIS A 58 -7.79 -4.47 -17.37
C HIS A 58 -7.20 -3.06 -17.26
N ILE A 59 -5.88 -2.97 -17.03
CA ILE A 59 -5.16 -1.70 -16.84
C ILE A 59 -4.49 -1.22 -18.14
N GLY A 60 -3.92 -2.15 -18.91
CA GLY A 60 -3.22 -1.85 -20.16
C GLY A 60 -2.24 -2.95 -20.55
N THR A 61 -1.71 -2.86 -21.76
CA THR A 61 -0.80 -3.86 -22.35
C THR A 61 0.65 -3.39 -22.44
N ARG A 62 0.91 -2.12 -22.11
CA ARG A 62 2.24 -1.50 -22.13
C ARG A 62 2.46 -0.75 -20.82
N ALA A 63 3.59 -1.02 -20.17
CA ALA A 63 3.91 -0.44 -18.88
C ALA A 63 5.37 0.01 -18.84
N VAL A 64 5.63 1.03 -18.03
CA VAL A 64 6.98 1.38 -17.56
C VAL A 64 6.99 1.10 -16.06
N ILE A 65 7.94 0.28 -15.62
CA ILE A 65 8.11 -0.06 -14.20
C ILE A 65 9.21 0.84 -13.63
N VAL A 66 8.88 1.56 -12.56
CA VAL A 66 9.82 2.46 -11.86
C VAL A 66 10.01 1.95 -10.44
N GLY A 67 11.23 1.54 -10.11
CA GLY A 67 11.60 1.00 -8.80
C GLY A 67 13.11 0.87 -8.64
N ALA A 68 13.56 0.66 -7.41
CA ALA A 68 14.94 0.24 -7.13
C ALA A 68 15.02 -1.29 -7.22
N GLU A 69 16.21 -1.81 -7.53
CA GLU A 69 16.57 -3.22 -7.78
C GLU A 69 15.87 -4.29 -6.91
N ALA A 70 15.89 -5.53 -7.43
CA ALA A 70 15.38 -6.71 -6.75
C ALA A 70 15.95 -6.84 -5.33
N VAL A 71 15.06 -6.92 -4.35
CA VAL A 71 15.37 -7.37 -2.98
C VAL A 71 15.31 -8.89 -2.97
#